data_AF-A0A7Y4Z4Y8-F1
#
_entry.id   AF-A0A7Y4Z4Y8-F1
#
_cell.length_a   1.000
_cell.length_b   1.000
_cell.length_c   1.000
_cell.angle_alpha   90.00
_cell.angle_beta   90.00
_cell.angle_gamma   90.00
#
_symmetry.space_group_name_H-M   'P 1'
#
loop_
_entity.id
_entity.type
_entity.pdbx_description
1 polymer ?
#
loop_
_entity_poly.entity_id
_entity_poly.type
_entity_poly.pdbx_seq_one_letter_code
_entity_poly.pdbx_strand_id
1 'polypeptide(L)' 'MKELNELKGVKLLTKSEQKQIVGGLACETGTNWCPDGSYCCLRLGRCKPDGQSC' A
#
# COMPACT_ATOMS: atom_id res chain seq x y z
N MET A 1 20.59 -17.37 -1.23
CA MET A 1 19.43 -16.68 -0.62
C MET A 1 18.58 -17.76 0.05
N LYS A 2 18.24 -17.63 1.33
CA LYS A 2 17.26 -18.54 1.97
C LYS A 2 15.88 -18.21 1.43
N GLU A 3 15.06 -19.22 1.12
CA GLU A 3 13.70 -18.96 0.69
C GLU A 3 12.90 -18.46 1.89
N LEU A 4 12.19 -17.33 1.72
CA LEU A 4 11.37 -16.72 2.79
C LEU A 4 10.33 -17.69 3.37
N ASN A 5 9.92 -18.69 2.58
CA ASN A 5 8.97 -19.72 2.96
C ASN A 5 9.54 -20.72 3.98
N GLU A 6 10.86 -20.76 4.17
CA GLU A 6 11.53 -21.66 5.11
C GLU A 6 11.69 -21.03 6.52
N LEU A 7 11.26 -19.77 6.68
CA LEU A 7 11.31 -19.08 7.96
C LEU A 7 10.13 -19.48 8.85
N LYS A 8 10.44 -19.86 10.09
CA LYS A 8 9.43 -20.26 11.08
C LYS A 8 8.47 -19.09 11.34
N GLY A 9 7.17 -19.34 11.15
CA GLY A 9 6.12 -18.33 11.35
C GLY A 9 5.66 -17.61 10.07
N VAL A 10 6.26 -17.91 8.91
CA VAL A 10 5.77 -17.39 7.63
C VAL A 10 4.58 -18.19 7.14
N LYS A 11 3.49 -17.49 6.80
CA LYS A 11 2.30 -18.05 6.17
C LYS A 11 2.25 -17.57 4.71
N LEU A 12 2.21 -18.51 3.77
CA LEU A 12 1.89 -18.20 2.38
C LEU A 12 0.42 -17.78 2.27
N LEU A 13 0.20 -16.58 1.73
CA LEU A 13 -1.14 -16.06 1.49
C LEU A 13 -1.77 -16.73 0.27
N THR A 14 -3.04 -17.09 0.39
CA THR A 14 -3.86 -17.53 -0.74
C THR A 14 -4.02 -16.41 -1.77
N LYS A 15 -4.37 -16.76 -3.01
CA LYS A 15 -4.66 -15.76 -4.07
C LYS A 15 -5.75 -14.76 -3.64
N SER A 16 -6.72 -15.21 -2.85
CA SER A 16 -7.77 -14.34 -2.32
C SER A 16 -7.25 -13.37 -1.27
N GLU A 17 -6.41 -13.82 -0.34
CA GLU A 17 -5.76 -12.95 0.65
C GLU A 17 -4.84 -11.93 -0.02
N GLN A 18 -4.07 -12.33 -1.04
CA GLN A 18 -3.20 -11.41 -1.78
C GLN A 18 -4.00 -10.30 -2.48
N LYS A 19 -5.16 -10.60 -3.06
CA LYS A 19 -6.04 -9.61 -3.69
C LYS A 19 -6.63 -8.61 -2.70
N GLN A 20 -6.74 -8.97 -1.43
CA GLN A 20 -7.23 -8.07 -0.38
C GLN A 20 -6.15 -7.09 0.11
N ILE A 21 -4.88 -7.30 -0.26
CA ILE A 21 -3.80 -6.35 0.06
C ILE A 21 -4.00 -5.12 -0.81
N VAL A 22 -4.54 -4.06 -0.21
CA VAL A 22 -4.70 -2.76 -0.88
C VAL A 22 -3.40 -1.97 -0.75
N GLY A 23 -2.43 -2.26 -1.64
CA GLY A 23 -1.17 -1.51 -1.74
C GLY A 23 -1.38 -0.05 -2.17
N GLY A 24 -0.38 0.79 -1.93
CA GLY A 24 -0.37 2.21 -2.31
C GLY A 24 0.79 2.94 -1.65
N LEU A 25 1.14 4.11 -2.16
CA LEU A 25 2.14 4.97 -1.53
C LEU A 25 1.53 5.63 -0.30
N ALA A 26 2.26 5.63 0.80
CA ALA A 26 1.91 6.46 1.95
C ALA A 26 2.02 7.93 1.55
N CYS A 27 1.13 8.76 2.07
CA CYS A 27 1.28 10.20 1.92
C CYS A 27 2.24 10.73 3.00
N GLU A 28 3.15 11.61 2.61
CA GLU A 28 3.96 12.35 3.58
C GLU A 28 3.12 13.46 4.21
N THR A 29 2.63 13.25 5.44
CA THR A 29 1.69 14.15 6.13
C THR A 29 2.24 15.54 6.45
N GLY A 30 3.57 15.71 6.50
CA GLY A 30 4.20 17.01 6.78
C GLY A 30 4.21 17.96 5.58
N THR A 31 4.26 17.40 4.37
CA THR A 31 4.37 18.13 3.10
C THR A 31 3.15 17.93 2.21
N ASN A 32 2.22 17.06 2.60
CA ASN A 32 1.13 16.54 1.79
C ASN A 32 1.61 15.96 0.45
N TRP A 33 2.83 15.43 0.42
CA TRP A 33 3.45 15.01 -0.82
C TRP A 33 2.98 13.63 -1.28
N CYS A 34 2.72 13.55 -2.58
CA CYS A 34 2.47 12.36 -3.38
C CYS A 34 3.07 12.57 -4.78
N PRO A 35 3.43 11.51 -5.51
CA PRO A 35 3.94 11.64 -6.88
C PRO A 35 2.87 12.18 -7.85
N ASP A 36 3.31 12.71 -8.99
CA ASP A 36 2.44 13.31 -9.99
C ASP A 36 1.32 12.36 -10.45
N GLY A 37 0.13 12.93 -10.70
CA GLY A 37 -1.08 12.18 -11.01
C GLY A 37 -1.75 11.53 -9.78
N SER A 38 -1.31 11.90 -8.58
CA SER A 38 -1.91 11.47 -7.33
C SER A 38 -1.95 12.58 -6.30
N TYR A 39 -2.92 12.49 -5.39
CA TYR A 39 -3.08 13.42 -4.28
C TYR A 39 -3.08 12.68 -2.95
N CYS A 40 -2.74 13.41 -1.90
CA CYS A 40 -2.73 12.90 -0.53
C CYS A 40 -4.16 12.73 -0.01
N CYS A 41 -4.62 11.49 0.14
CA CYS A 41 -5.88 11.20 0.81
C CYS A 41 -5.67 11.12 2.33
N LEU A 42 -5.74 12.28 3.00
CA LEU A 42 -5.42 12.44 4.43
C LEU A 42 -6.24 11.52 5.34
N ARG A 43 -7.50 11.23 5.01
CA ARG A 43 -8.36 10.31 5.78
C ARG A 43 -7.78 8.89 5.84
N LEU A 44 -7.09 8.48 4.79
CA LEU A 44 -6.54 7.12 4.65
C LEU A 44 -5.01 7.10 4.81
N GLY A 45 -4.36 8.26 4.98
CA GLY A 45 -2.90 8.38 5.10
C GLY A 45 -2.12 7.92 3.86
N ARG A 46 -2.71 7.97 2.67
CA ARG A 46 -2.15 7.37 1.45
C ARG A 46 -2.41 8.20 0.21
N CYS A 47 -1.53 8.09 -0.78
CA CYS A 47 -1.70 8.66 -2.10
C CYS A 47 -2.79 7.92 -2.87
N LYS A 48 -3.65 8.69 -3.53
CA LYS A 48 -4.74 8.22 -4.39
C LYS A 48 -4.60 8.86 -5.76
N PRO A 49 -4.89 8.15 -6.86
CA PRO A 49 -4.88 8.76 -8.20
C PRO A 49 -5.84 9.95 -8.27
N ASP A 50 -5.47 10.98 -9.01
CA ASP A 50 -6.33 12.14 -9.23
C ASP A 50 -7.69 11.73 -9.83
N GLY A 51 -8.75 12.40 -9.38
CA GLY A 51 -10.12 12.10 -9.80
C GLY A 51 -10.78 10.92 -9.09
N GLN A 52 -10.08 10.20 -8.20
CA GLN A 52 -10.72 9.28 -7.26
C GLN A 52 -11.14 10.00 -5.98
N SER A 53 -12.15 9.46 -5.30
CA SER A 53 -12.53 9.97 -3.98
C SER A 53 -11.63 9.39 -2.89
N CYS A 54 -11.48 10.21 -1.83
CA CYS A 54 -11.28 9.69 -0.49
C CYS A 54 -12.58 9.07 0.04
#